data_AF-A0A1J3CRE2-F1
#
_entry.id   AF-A0A1J3CRE2-F1
#
_cell.length_a   1.000
_cell.length_b   1.000
_cell.length_c   1.000
_cell.angle_alpha   90.00
_cell.angle_beta   90.00
_cell.angle_gamma   90.00
#
_symmetry.space_group_name_H-M   'P 1'
#
loop_
_entity.id
_entity.type
_entity.pdbx_description
1 polymer ?
#
loop_
_entity_poly.entity_id
_entity_poly.type
_entity_poly.pdbx_seq_one_letter_code
_entity_poly.pdbx_strand_id
1 'polypeptide(L)'
;VEYEFRVRDFFDDLQDGVRLCRAIQLLLHDPSILTKMVVPSDNQKKNLVNCRIALQYLKDAGVSLKDDEGIMITAEDVADGDRELTISLLWNIFVHLQLPLLINGRLLTEEIYKVQGLEQNNQITMSSPLEMLLTWIQSITRKYDFQLESFASLVDGKGIWFLLDYYFRREVCCACLHKEDPGGGEGPQSVMSNTDYNDAVQNFILSQKLTALLGSFPEVLQIGDLLEHNAVIN
;
A
#
# COMPACT_ATOMS: atom_id res chain seq x y z
N VAL A 1 -18.25 24.37 20.05
CA VAL A 1 -18.46 23.81 18.70
C VAL A 1 -17.35 22.82 18.47
N GLU A 2 -17.68 21.55 18.27
CA GLU A 2 -16.70 20.49 17.96
C GLU A 2 -16.34 20.56 16.47
N TYR A 3 -15.07 20.35 16.13
CA TYR A 3 -14.60 20.43 14.73
C TYR A 3 -14.90 19.11 14.02
N GLU A 4 -15.52 19.16 12.83
CA GLU A 4 -15.81 17.95 12.04
C GLU A 4 -14.55 17.51 11.29
N PHE A 5 -13.89 16.44 11.75
CA PHE A 5 -12.69 15.89 11.10
C PHE A 5 -13.00 14.93 9.93
N ARG A 6 -14.27 14.78 9.56
CA ARG A 6 -14.67 13.91 8.46
C ARG A 6 -14.15 14.49 7.13
N VAL A 7 -13.56 13.65 6.31
CA VAL A 7 -13.20 13.96 4.91
C VAL A 7 -14.31 13.42 4.01
N ARG A 8 -14.85 14.28 3.16
CA ARG A 8 -15.89 13.98 2.15
C ARG A 8 -15.33 14.20 0.76
N ASP A 9 -14.69 15.35 0.53
CA ASP A 9 -13.90 15.63 -0.66
C ASP A 9 -12.47 15.87 -0.21
N PHE A 10 -11.57 15.02 -0.70
CA PHE A 10 -10.19 15.02 -0.27
C PHE A 10 -9.48 16.36 -0.54
N PHE A 11 -9.74 16.98 -1.71
CA PHE A 11 -9.05 18.19 -2.12
C PHE A 11 -9.61 19.42 -1.45
N ASP A 12 -10.91 19.47 -1.20
CA ASP A 12 -11.54 20.60 -0.52
C ASP A 12 -11.32 20.56 0.99
N ASP A 13 -11.45 19.39 1.61
CA ASP A 13 -11.38 19.27 3.07
C ASP A 13 -9.95 19.42 3.60
N LEU A 14 -8.91 19.04 2.83
CA LEU A 14 -7.53 19.20 3.29
C LEU A 14 -6.99 20.62 3.23
N GLN A 15 -7.60 21.50 2.42
CA GLN A 15 -7.19 22.90 2.29
C GLN A 15 -7.22 23.64 3.63
N ASP A 16 -8.02 23.19 4.60
CA ASP A 16 -8.09 23.79 5.93
C ASP A 16 -6.80 23.63 6.77
N GLY A 17 -5.94 22.68 6.38
CA GLY A 17 -4.75 22.23 7.11
C GLY A 17 -5.02 21.59 8.49
N VAL A 18 -6.22 21.73 9.06
CA VAL A 18 -6.64 21.17 10.35
C VAL A 18 -6.75 19.65 10.26
N ARG A 19 -7.40 19.14 9.19
CA ARG A 19 -7.54 17.69 8.98
C ARG A 19 -6.19 17.03 8.70
N LEU A 20 -5.34 17.69 7.93
CA LEU A 20 -3.97 17.23 7.69
C LEU A 20 -3.16 17.21 8.98
N CYS A 21 -3.21 18.28 9.79
CA CYS A 21 -2.59 18.31 11.12
C CYS A 21 -3.10 17.17 12.01
N ARG A 22 -4.40 16.89 12.00
CA ARG A 22 -4.97 15.79 12.79
C ARG A 22 -4.50 14.42 12.31
N ALA A 23 -4.39 14.18 11.01
CA ALA A 23 -3.84 12.93 10.49
C ALA A 23 -2.38 12.74 10.92
N ILE A 24 -1.54 13.78 10.75
CA ILE A 24 -0.13 13.78 11.15
C ILE A 24 0.02 13.52 12.65
N GLN A 25 -0.82 14.17 13.46
CA GLN A 25 -0.84 13.94 14.91
C GLN A 25 -1.02 12.47 15.28
N LEU A 26 -1.93 11.77 14.59
CA LEU A 26 -2.25 10.39 14.87
C LEU A 26 -1.13 9.45 14.42
N LEU A 27 -0.53 9.73 13.25
CA LEU A 27 0.58 8.95 12.69
C LEU A 27 1.88 9.11 13.50
N LEU A 28 2.17 10.31 14.00
CA LEU A 28 3.36 10.60 14.80
C LEU A 28 3.16 10.38 16.31
N HIS A 29 1.92 10.16 16.76
CA HIS A 29 1.55 10.17 18.18
C HIS A 29 1.99 11.43 18.94
N ASP A 30 2.10 12.58 18.25
CA ASP A 30 2.56 13.84 18.83
C ASP A 30 1.39 14.82 19.07
N PRO A 31 0.88 14.97 20.31
CA PRO A 31 -0.23 15.85 20.61
C PRO A 31 0.11 17.34 20.47
N SER A 32 1.39 17.73 20.40
CA SER A 32 1.81 19.13 20.38
C SER A 32 1.30 19.89 19.16
N ILE A 33 1.06 19.21 18.03
CA ILE A 33 0.51 19.81 16.81
C ILE A 33 -0.88 20.43 17.03
N LEU A 34 -1.72 19.81 17.89
CA LEU A 34 -3.06 20.32 18.20
C LEU A 34 -3.02 21.64 18.97
N THR A 35 -1.91 21.94 19.66
CA THR A 35 -1.71 23.20 20.39
C THR A 35 -1.26 24.34 19.48
N LYS A 36 -0.77 24.01 18.27
CA LYS A 36 -0.25 24.98 17.30
C LYS A 36 -1.26 25.34 16.22
N MET A 37 -2.15 24.41 15.86
CA MET A 37 -3.16 24.64 14.82
C MET A 37 -4.15 25.75 15.22
N VAL A 38 -4.66 26.46 14.22
CA VAL A 38 -5.62 27.55 14.35
C VAL A 38 -7.02 27.03 14.02
N VAL A 39 -7.92 27.06 15.01
CA VAL A 39 -9.33 26.68 14.86
C VAL A 39 -10.27 27.79 15.36
N PRO A 40 -11.40 28.07 14.68
CA PRO A 40 -11.80 27.49 13.39
C PRO A 40 -10.93 28.04 12.25
N SER A 41 -10.58 27.16 11.30
CA SER A 41 -9.92 27.54 10.04
C SER A 41 -10.99 27.96 9.02
N ASP A 42 -11.43 29.21 9.13
CA ASP A 42 -12.57 29.78 8.40
C ASP A 42 -12.17 30.72 7.26
N ASN A 43 -10.87 30.86 7.00
CA ASN A 43 -10.36 31.72 5.93
C ASN A 43 -8.99 31.24 5.43
N GLN A 44 -8.65 31.65 4.21
CA GLN A 44 -7.42 31.24 3.52
C GLN A 44 -6.13 31.55 4.30
N LYS A 45 -6.09 32.63 5.09
CA LYS A 45 -4.90 32.95 5.91
C LYS A 45 -4.70 31.91 7.03
N LYS A 46 -5.78 31.47 7.69
CA LYS A 46 -5.72 30.43 8.72
C LYS A 46 -5.41 29.06 8.12
N ASN A 47 -6.01 28.75 6.96
CA ASN A 47 -5.71 27.56 6.18
C ASN A 47 -4.20 27.45 5.90
N LEU A 48 -3.63 28.52 5.34
CA LEU A 48 -2.20 28.57 5.03
C LEU A 48 -1.31 28.41 6.27
N VAL A 49 -1.69 29.01 7.41
CA VAL A 49 -0.97 28.81 8.68
C VAL A 49 -1.00 27.34 9.11
N ASN A 50 -2.16 26.67 9.02
CA ASN A 50 -2.30 25.27 9.37
C ASN A 50 -1.53 24.35 8.41
N CYS A 51 -1.58 24.61 7.10
CA CYS A 51 -0.78 23.87 6.11
C CYS A 51 0.72 24.02 6.38
N ARG A 52 1.20 25.22 6.73
CA ARG A 52 2.61 25.43 7.13
C ARG A 52 3.00 24.63 8.37
N ILE A 53 2.11 24.57 9.36
CA ILE A 53 2.33 23.72 10.56
C ILE A 53 2.44 22.26 10.14
N ALA A 54 1.48 21.76 9.36
CA ALA A 54 1.49 20.38 8.87
C ALA A 54 2.81 20.04 8.15
N LEU A 55 3.22 20.85 7.15
CA LEU A 55 4.45 20.62 6.40
C LEU A 55 5.71 20.68 7.28
N GLN A 56 5.74 21.54 8.29
CA GLN A 56 6.86 21.61 9.22
C GLN A 56 7.00 20.29 10.01
N TYR A 57 5.90 19.75 10.55
CA TYR A 57 5.92 18.47 11.26
C TYR A 57 6.33 17.30 10.35
N LEU A 58 5.85 17.29 9.10
CA LEU A 58 6.25 16.28 8.11
C LEU A 58 7.74 16.33 7.82
N LYS A 59 8.27 17.53 7.60
CA LYS A 59 9.71 17.74 7.39
C LYS A 59 10.53 17.29 8.59
N ASP A 60 10.10 17.63 9.81
CA ASP A 60 10.80 17.24 11.05
C ASP A 60 10.76 15.72 11.27
N ALA A 61 9.71 15.04 10.79
CA ALA A 61 9.61 13.58 10.77
C ALA A 61 10.40 12.92 9.63
N GLY A 62 11.05 13.68 8.74
CA GLY A 62 11.85 13.18 7.63
C GLY A 62 11.05 12.83 6.37
N VAL A 63 9.77 13.23 6.29
CA VAL A 63 8.94 13.05 5.09
C VAL A 63 9.44 13.98 3.97
N SER A 64 9.56 13.45 2.76
CA SER A 64 9.90 14.26 1.58
C SER A 64 8.78 15.25 1.26
N LEU A 65 9.12 16.52 1.08
CA LEU A 65 8.21 17.56 0.59
C LEU A 65 8.45 17.84 -0.89
N LYS A 66 8.69 16.78 -1.65
CA LYS A 66 8.84 16.82 -3.10
C LYS A 66 7.99 15.75 -3.74
N ASP A 67 7.48 16.01 -4.92
CA ASP A 67 6.94 14.96 -5.78
C ASP A 67 8.06 14.10 -6.39
N ASP A 68 7.67 13.17 -7.25
CA ASP A 68 8.56 12.26 -7.98
C ASP A 68 9.46 12.98 -9.01
N GLU A 69 9.00 14.12 -9.51
CA GLU A 69 9.75 14.98 -10.44
C GLU A 69 10.71 15.93 -9.72
N GLY A 70 10.63 16.01 -8.39
CA GLY A 70 11.49 16.79 -7.53
C GLY A 70 11.01 18.23 -7.29
N ILE A 71 9.79 18.57 -7.72
CA ILE A 71 9.12 19.84 -7.45
C ILE A 71 8.82 19.94 -5.95
N MET A 72 9.12 21.09 -5.36
CA MET A 72 8.88 21.32 -3.94
C MET A 72 7.39 21.54 -3.67
N ILE A 73 6.83 20.76 -2.75
CA ILE A 73 5.47 20.93 -2.25
C ILE A 73 5.47 22.01 -1.17
N THR A 74 4.69 23.06 -1.37
CA THR A 74 4.56 24.22 -0.48
C THR A 74 3.22 24.23 0.24
N ALA A 75 3.09 25.09 1.25
CA ALA A 75 1.85 25.18 2.00
C ALA A 75 0.75 25.86 1.20
N GLU A 76 1.13 26.75 0.27
CA GLU A 76 0.27 27.40 -0.70
C GLU A 76 -0.37 26.36 -1.62
N ASP A 77 0.41 25.40 -2.15
CA ASP A 77 -0.11 24.34 -3.03
C ASP A 77 -1.24 23.55 -2.35
N VAL A 78 -1.06 23.19 -1.08
CA VAL A 78 -2.09 22.47 -0.31
C VAL A 78 -3.28 23.37 0.05
N ALA A 79 -3.02 24.60 0.49
CA ALA A 79 -4.07 25.53 0.93
C ALA A 79 -4.95 26.04 -0.23
N ASP A 80 -4.41 26.09 -1.45
CA ASP A 80 -5.10 26.49 -2.67
C ASP A 80 -5.72 25.29 -3.42
N GLY A 81 -5.46 24.05 -2.95
CA GLY A 81 -6.10 22.84 -3.46
C GLY A 81 -5.44 22.25 -4.72
N ASP A 82 -4.13 22.42 -4.88
CA ASP A 82 -3.37 21.77 -5.96
C ASP A 82 -3.45 20.25 -5.80
N ARG A 83 -4.14 19.60 -6.74
CA ARG A 83 -4.49 18.18 -6.61
C ARG A 83 -3.28 17.27 -6.72
N GLU A 84 -2.40 17.57 -7.67
CA GLU A 84 -1.23 16.76 -7.99
C GLU A 84 -0.24 16.78 -6.83
N LEU A 85 0.13 17.99 -6.39
CA LEU A 85 1.07 18.15 -5.28
C LEU A 85 0.47 17.67 -3.95
N THR A 86 -0.84 17.80 -3.75
CA THR A 86 -1.50 17.25 -2.55
C THR A 86 -1.52 15.72 -2.56
N ILE A 87 -1.74 15.07 -3.71
CA ILE A 87 -1.64 13.60 -3.84
C ILE A 87 -0.20 13.16 -3.58
N SER A 88 0.80 13.83 -4.17
CA SER A 88 2.21 13.53 -3.93
C SER A 88 2.58 13.66 -2.44
N LEU A 89 2.05 14.68 -1.76
CA LEU A 89 2.23 14.85 -0.32
C LEU A 89 1.63 13.68 0.46
N LEU A 90 0.40 13.27 0.16
CA LEU A 90 -0.22 12.13 0.82
C LEU A 90 0.55 10.84 0.64
N TRP A 91 1.03 10.60 -0.58
CA TRP A 91 1.82 9.42 -0.88
C TRP A 91 3.07 9.38 -0.02
N ASN A 92 3.77 10.51 0.09
CA ASN A 92 4.95 10.64 0.95
C ASN A 92 4.60 10.41 2.44
N ILE A 93 3.46 10.92 2.91
CA ILE A 93 2.95 10.65 4.26
C ILE A 93 2.68 9.15 4.45
N PHE A 94 2.00 8.53 3.50
CA PHE A 94 1.66 7.12 3.56
C PHE A 94 2.91 6.25 3.62
N VAL A 95 3.84 6.41 2.68
CA VAL A 95 5.06 5.61 2.59
C VAL A 95 5.95 5.79 3.81
N HIS A 96 6.10 7.01 4.32
CA HIS A 96 7.05 7.31 5.38
C HIS A 96 6.49 7.11 6.79
N LEU A 97 5.20 7.38 7.01
CA LEU A 97 4.58 7.34 8.34
C LEU A 97 3.62 6.18 8.53
N GLN A 98 2.77 5.88 7.55
CA GLN A 98 1.74 4.85 7.72
C GLN A 98 2.24 3.45 7.38
N LEU A 99 2.96 3.29 6.28
CA LEU A 99 3.43 2.00 5.77
C LEU A 99 4.33 1.24 6.79
N PRO A 100 5.25 1.89 7.53
CA PRO A 100 6.02 1.21 8.58
C PRO A 100 5.16 0.70 9.75
N LEU A 101 3.98 1.27 9.98
CA LEU A 101 3.04 0.81 11.01
C LEU A 101 2.24 -0.41 10.55
N LEU A 102 2.06 -0.56 9.23
CA LEU A 102 1.32 -1.68 8.63
C LEU A 102 2.21 -2.92 8.44
N ILE A 103 3.52 -2.74 8.29
CA ILE A 103 4.46 -3.83 7.99
C ILE A 103 5.32 -4.14 9.20
N ASN A 104 5.18 -5.36 9.71
CA ASN A 104 6.16 -5.91 10.63
C ASN A 104 7.38 -6.41 9.84
N GLY A 105 8.40 -5.58 9.73
CA GLY A 105 9.61 -5.89 8.96
C GLY A 105 10.24 -7.23 9.35
N ARG A 106 10.32 -7.53 10.65
CA ARG A 106 10.86 -8.80 11.13
C ARG A 106 10.06 -10.00 10.60
N LEU A 107 8.74 -10.00 10.78
CA LEU A 107 7.89 -11.11 10.30
C LEU A 107 7.96 -11.26 8.78
N LEU A 108 7.99 -10.14 8.06
CA LEU A 108 8.08 -10.15 6.60
C LEU A 108 9.42 -10.72 6.13
N THR A 109 10.54 -10.36 6.78
CA THR A 109 11.86 -10.94 6.53
C THR A 109 11.88 -12.44 6.82
N GLU A 110 11.36 -12.87 7.97
CA GLU A 110 11.28 -14.30 8.33
C GLU A 110 10.47 -15.09 7.28
N GLU A 111 9.36 -14.52 6.81
CA GLU A 111 8.53 -15.12 5.77
C GLU A 111 9.24 -15.16 4.40
N ILE A 112 9.98 -14.11 4.01
CA ILE A 112 10.80 -14.11 2.78
C ILE A 112 11.79 -15.28 2.80
N TYR A 113 12.55 -15.43 3.88
CA TYR A 113 13.51 -16.54 4.01
C TYR A 113 12.82 -17.90 3.92
N LYS A 114 11.68 -18.05 4.60
CA LYS A 114 10.87 -19.27 4.56
C LYS A 114 10.38 -19.59 3.16
N VAL A 115 9.88 -18.61 2.43
CA VAL A 115 9.41 -18.78 1.04
C VAL A 115 10.58 -19.21 0.14
N GLN A 116 11.74 -18.57 0.28
CA GLN A 116 12.92 -18.86 -0.53
C GLN A 116 13.64 -20.16 -0.15
N GLY A 117 13.28 -20.79 0.97
CA GLY A 117 13.96 -22.01 1.44
C GLY A 117 15.39 -21.75 1.93
N LEU A 118 15.68 -20.53 2.35
CA LEU A 118 16.99 -20.11 2.84
C LEU A 118 17.05 -20.19 4.37
N GLU A 119 18.21 -20.54 4.91
CA GLU A 119 18.44 -20.44 6.36
C GLU A 119 18.50 -18.97 6.78
N GLN A 120 17.89 -18.66 7.94
CA GLN A 120 17.95 -17.31 8.51
C GLN A 120 19.40 -16.96 8.84
N ASN A 121 20.01 -16.10 8.04
CA ASN A 121 21.17 -15.36 8.49
C ASN A 121 20.67 -14.14 9.29
N ASN A 122 21.21 -13.93 10.50
CA ASN A 122 20.88 -12.80 11.38
C ASN A 122 21.20 -11.40 10.79
N GLN A 123 21.51 -11.30 9.50
CA GLN A 123 21.70 -10.05 8.79
C GLN A 123 20.34 -9.57 8.27
N ILE A 124 19.67 -8.73 9.06
CA ILE A 124 18.55 -7.93 8.56
C ILE A 124 19.15 -6.91 7.60
N THR A 125 18.99 -7.13 6.29
CA THR A 125 19.25 -6.08 5.30
C THR A 125 18.31 -4.91 5.60
N MET A 126 18.87 -3.72 5.82
CA MET A 126 18.09 -2.49 6.02
C MET A 126 17.49 -2.05 4.69
N SER A 127 16.40 -2.69 4.28
CA SER A 127 15.57 -2.28 3.14
C SER A 127 14.37 -1.47 3.61
N SER A 128 13.89 -0.58 2.75
CA SER A 128 12.65 0.16 3.02
C SER A 128 11.46 -0.81 3.09
N PRO A 129 10.38 -0.50 3.84
CA PRO A 129 9.22 -1.38 3.93
C PRO A 129 8.61 -1.71 2.55
N LEU A 130 8.67 -0.77 1.61
CA LEU A 130 8.20 -0.97 0.25
C LEU A 130 9.08 -1.97 -0.54
N GLU A 131 10.41 -1.89 -0.41
CA GLU A 131 11.32 -2.88 -0.99
C GLU A 131 11.15 -4.26 -0.37
N MET A 132 10.90 -4.33 0.94
CA MET A 132 10.62 -5.59 1.63
C MET A 132 9.34 -6.23 1.08
N LEU A 133 8.28 -5.44 0.90
CA LEU A 133 7.04 -5.92 0.27
C LEU A 133 7.31 -6.43 -1.14
N LEU A 134 8.01 -5.66 -1.98
CA LEU A 134 8.31 -6.07 -3.34
C LEU A 134 9.08 -7.40 -3.36
N THR A 135 10.10 -7.50 -2.51
CA THR A 135 10.93 -8.71 -2.38
C THR A 135 10.10 -9.91 -1.94
N TRP A 136 9.18 -9.72 -1.00
CA TRP A 136 8.26 -10.77 -0.55
C TRP A 136 7.36 -11.26 -1.68
N ILE A 137 6.73 -10.35 -2.42
CA ILE A 137 5.87 -10.70 -3.55
C ILE A 137 6.69 -11.45 -4.61
N GLN A 138 7.85 -10.92 -5.00
CA GLN A 138 8.74 -11.56 -5.97
C GLN A 138 9.18 -12.96 -5.54
N SER A 139 9.41 -13.18 -4.24
CA SER A 139 9.81 -14.49 -3.71
C SER A 139 8.73 -15.55 -3.92
N ILE A 140 7.46 -15.15 -3.86
CA ILE A 140 6.32 -16.04 -4.09
C ILE A 140 6.09 -16.23 -5.58
N THR A 141 6.02 -15.16 -6.36
CA THR A 141 5.71 -15.27 -7.80
C THR A 141 6.76 -16.03 -8.59
N ARG A 142 8.03 -15.99 -8.17
CA ARG A 142 9.11 -16.82 -8.76
C ARG A 142 8.83 -18.33 -8.68
N LYS A 143 8.01 -18.80 -7.71
CA LYS A 143 7.60 -20.21 -7.63
C LYS A 143 6.62 -20.63 -8.73
N TYR A 144 6.03 -19.65 -9.42
CA TYR A 144 5.08 -19.83 -10.51
C TYR A 144 5.69 -19.44 -11.86
N ASP A 145 7.02 -19.38 -11.94
CA ASP A 145 7.77 -18.91 -13.12
C ASP A 145 7.31 -17.52 -13.60
N PHE A 146 6.84 -16.66 -12.68
CA PHE A 146 6.42 -15.30 -12.95
C PHE A 146 7.43 -14.28 -12.43
N GLN A 147 8.08 -13.58 -13.36
CA GLN A 147 9.05 -12.54 -13.06
C GLN A 147 8.35 -11.20 -12.83
N LEU A 148 8.20 -10.83 -11.55
CA LEU A 148 7.66 -9.53 -11.16
C LEU A 148 8.80 -8.51 -11.02
N GLU A 149 8.81 -7.47 -11.85
CA GLU A 149 9.87 -6.45 -11.82
C GLU A 149 9.56 -5.30 -10.85
N SER A 150 8.30 -4.85 -10.82
CA SER A 150 7.86 -3.73 -9.99
C SER A 150 6.39 -3.89 -9.57
N PHE A 151 5.89 -2.97 -8.74
CA PHE A 151 4.46 -2.93 -8.39
C PHE A 151 3.54 -2.72 -9.60
N ALA A 152 4.02 -2.10 -10.69
CA ALA A 152 3.23 -1.94 -11.92
C ALA A 152 2.89 -3.31 -12.56
N SER A 153 3.73 -4.32 -12.36
CA SER A 153 3.47 -5.68 -12.83
C SER A 153 2.34 -6.39 -12.06
N LEU A 154 1.76 -5.78 -11.02
CA LEU A 154 0.60 -6.32 -10.29
C LEU A 154 -0.74 -5.94 -10.92
N VAL A 155 -0.75 -4.99 -11.86
CA VAL A 155 -1.99 -4.42 -12.42
C VAL A 155 -2.81 -5.45 -13.20
N ASP A 156 -2.18 -6.48 -13.76
CA ASP A 156 -2.87 -7.58 -14.45
C ASP A 156 -3.52 -8.61 -13.50
N GLY A 157 -3.34 -8.42 -12.19
CA GLY A 157 -3.87 -9.27 -11.12
C GLY A 157 -3.19 -10.63 -10.97
N LYS A 158 -2.27 -11.03 -11.85
CA LYS A 158 -1.62 -12.36 -11.79
C LYS A 158 -0.77 -12.51 -10.53
N GLY A 159 0.04 -11.49 -10.22
CA GLY A 159 0.87 -11.49 -9.01
C GLY A 159 0.05 -11.59 -7.72
N ILE A 160 -1.09 -10.90 -7.65
CA ILE A 160 -2.01 -10.97 -6.50
C ILE A 160 -2.60 -12.38 -6.37
N TRP A 161 -2.98 -13.00 -7.49
CA TRP A 161 -3.49 -14.35 -7.46
C TRP A 161 -2.44 -15.37 -6.98
N PHE A 162 -1.20 -15.28 -7.47
CA PHE A 162 -0.12 -16.17 -7.03
C PHE A 162 0.15 -16.06 -5.53
N LEU A 163 0.04 -14.86 -4.96
CA LEU A 163 0.11 -14.67 -3.51
C LEU A 163 -0.99 -15.44 -2.79
N LEU A 164 -2.24 -15.23 -3.20
CA LEU A 164 -3.40 -15.88 -2.58
C LEU A 164 -3.27 -17.40 -2.68
N ASP A 165 -3.02 -17.91 -3.88
CA ASP A 165 -2.89 -19.34 -4.14
C ASP A 165 -1.80 -20.00 -3.28
N TYR A 166 -0.64 -19.36 -3.17
CA TYR A 166 0.46 -19.86 -2.34
C TYR A 166 0.05 -20.04 -0.88
N TYR A 167 -0.61 -19.05 -0.29
CA TYR A 167 -1.03 -19.12 1.12
C TYR A 167 -2.24 -20.03 1.33
N PHE A 168 -3.23 -20.01 0.43
CA PHE A 168 -4.37 -20.92 0.48
C PHE A 168 -3.92 -22.37 0.43
N ARG A 169 -2.99 -22.72 -0.45
CA ARG A 169 -2.47 -24.10 -0.48
C ARG A 169 -1.67 -24.44 0.74
N ARG A 170 -0.88 -23.50 1.26
CA ARG A 170 -0.12 -23.75 2.49
C ARG A 170 -1.03 -24.04 3.69
N GLU A 171 -2.16 -23.34 3.80
CA GLU A 171 -3.11 -23.50 4.90
C GLU A 171 -4.08 -24.67 4.70
N VAL A 172 -4.54 -24.93 3.46
CA VAL A 172 -5.55 -25.95 3.15
C VAL A 172 -4.95 -27.28 2.73
N CYS A 173 -3.87 -27.30 1.93
CA CYS A 173 -3.33 -28.55 1.36
C CYS A 173 -2.43 -29.34 2.33
N CYS A 174 -2.14 -28.82 3.52
CA CYS A 174 -1.31 -29.52 4.50
C CYS A 174 -1.99 -30.76 5.12
N ALA A 175 -3.31 -30.91 5.02
CA ALA A 175 -4.05 -32.00 5.68
C ALA A 175 -4.70 -33.05 4.74
N CYS A 176 -5.01 -32.72 3.48
CA CYS A 176 -5.94 -33.53 2.68
C CYS A 176 -5.43 -34.01 1.30
N LEU A 177 -4.28 -33.54 0.80
CA LEU A 177 -3.75 -33.92 -0.52
C LEU A 177 -2.42 -34.71 -0.50
N HIS A 178 -1.87 -35.03 0.67
CA HIS A 178 -0.73 -35.95 0.82
C HIS A 178 -1.12 -37.44 0.66
N LYS A 179 -2.17 -37.77 -0.09
CA LYS A 179 -2.27 -39.12 -0.64
C LYS A 179 -1.38 -39.14 -1.86
N GLU A 180 -0.17 -39.65 -1.66
CA GLU A 180 0.74 -40.03 -2.75
C GLU A 180 -0.08 -40.74 -3.82
N ASP A 181 -0.15 -40.14 -5.00
CA ASP A 181 -0.63 -40.85 -6.18
C ASP A 181 0.41 -41.95 -6.47
N PRO A 182 0.03 -43.24 -6.63
CA PRO A 182 0.99 -44.34 -6.80
C PRO A 182 1.84 -44.27 -8.09
N GLY A 183 1.71 -43.20 -8.85
CA GLY A 183 2.29 -42.99 -10.17
C GLY A 183 3.19 -41.77 -10.29
N GLY A 184 3.97 -41.39 -9.27
CA GLY A 184 5.17 -40.53 -9.43
C GLY A 184 5.00 -39.20 -10.19
N GLY A 185 3.79 -38.66 -10.25
CA GLY A 185 3.46 -37.40 -10.89
C GLY A 185 3.45 -36.27 -9.86
N GLU A 186 3.90 -35.10 -10.29
CA GLU A 186 4.09 -33.87 -9.53
C GLU A 186 2.98 -33.59 -8.49
N GLY A 187 3.39 -32.98 -7.37
CA GLY A 187 2.50 -32.55 -6.29
C GLY A 187 1.35 -31.64 -6.76
N PRO A 188 0.42 -31.26 -5.86
CA PRO A 188 -0.85 -30.62 -6.23
C PRO A 188 -0.64 -29.46 -7.21
N GLN A 189 -1.02 -29.71 -8.46
CA GLN A 189 -0.84 -28.80 -9.58
C GLN A 189 -1.58 -27.50 -9.34
N SER A 190 -1.07 -26.45 -9.99
CA SER A 190 -1.68 -25.16 -9.81
C SER A 190 -3.11 -25.09 -10.29
N VAL A 191 -4.06 -24.67 -9.43
CA VAL A 191 -5.47 -24.48 -9.82
C VAL A 191 -5.57 -23.51 -11.01
N MET A 192 -4.61 -22.60 -11.16
CA MET A 192 -4.41 -21.83 -12.39
C MET A 192 -2.98 -22.00 -12.89
N SER A 193 -2.81 -22.32 -14.18
CA SER A 193 -1.52 -22.18 -14.86
C SER A 193 -1.30 -20.71 -15.25
N ASN A 194 -0.03 -20.28 -15.36
CA ASN A 194 0.34 -18.93 -15.80
C ASN A 194 -0.22 -18.58 -17.21
N THR A 195 -0.72 -19.59 -17.95
CA THR A 195 -1.25 -19.47 -19.31
C THR A 195 -2.78 -19.34 -19.41
N ASP A 196 -3.54 -19.58 -18.33
CA ASP A 196 -5.00 -19.78 -18.45
C ASP A 196 -5.85 -18.51 -18.34
N TYR A 197 -5.32 -17.42 -17.76
CA TYR A 197 -6.08 -16.18 -17.53
C TYR A 197 -5.32 -14.93 -17.94
N ASN A 198 -5.60 -14.46 -19.16
CA ASN A 198 -5.10 -13.17 -19.68
C ASN A 198 -6.05 -11.99 -19.39
N ASP A 199 -7.20 -12.23 -18.75
CA ASP A 199 -8.16 -11.19 -18.41
C ASP A 199 -7.91 -10.65 -17.00
N ALA A 200 -7.29 -9.48 -16.93
CA ALA A 200 -6.99 -8.77 -15.68
C ALA A 200 -8.25 -8.54 -14.82
N VAL A 201 -9.41 -8.35 -15.45
CA VAL A 201 -10.68 -8.13 -14.75
C VAL A 201 -11.09 -9.38 -13.97
N GLN A 202 -10.95 -10.56 -14.58
CA GLN A 202 -11.30 -11.82 -13.91
C GLN A 202 -10.34 -12.12 -12.76
N ASN A 203 -9.03 -11.91 -12.97
CA ASN A 203 -8.02 -12.09 -11.92
C ASN A 203 -8.29 -11.21 -10.70
N PHE A 204 -8.71 -9.96 -10.94
CA PHE A 204 -9.01 -9.03 -9.86
C PHE A 204 -10.32 -9.38 -9.13
N ILE A 205 -11.40 -9.70 -9.85
CA ILE A 205 -12.67 -10.14 -9.25
C ILE A 205 -12.45 -11.37 -8.35
N LEU A 206 -11.65 -12.34 -8.82
CA LEU A 206 -11.30 -13.51 -8.03
C LEU A 206 -10.53 -13.13 -6.77
N SER A 207 -9.55 -12.23 -6.90
CA SER A 207 -8.73 -11.76 -5.77
C SER A 207 -9.58 -11.03 -4.72
N GLN A 208 -10.51 -10.17 -5.12
CA GLN A 208 -11.43 -9.48 -4.22
C GLN A 208 -12.38 -10.46 -3.51
N LYS A 209 -12.95 -11.44 -4.24
CA LYS A 209 -13.82 -12.45 -3.63
C LYS A 209 -13.07 -13.30 -2.61
N LEU A 210 -11.84 -13.72 -2.92
CA LEU A 210 -11.02 -14.52 -2.02
C LEU A 210 -10.61 -13.74 -0.78
N THR A 211 -10.19 -12.48 -0.92
CA THR A 211 -9.87 -11.62 0.23
C THR A 211 -11.10 -11.38 1.11
N ALA A 212 -12.29 -11.16 0.53
CA ALA A 212 -13.53 -11.07 1.29
C ALA A 212 -13.88 -12.35 2.07
N LEU A 213 -13.49 -13.53 1.58
CA LEU A 213 -13.65 -14.80 2.30
C LEU A 213 -12.65 -14.95 3.46
N LEU A 214 -11.45 -14.39 3.32
CA LEU A 214 -10.38 -14.46 4.33
C LEU A 214 -10.55 -13.44 5.46
N GLY A 215 -11.46 -12.47 5.31
CA GLY A 215 -11.79 -11.49 6.34
C GLY A 215 -12.38 -10.22 5.76
N SER A 216 -12.68 -9.26 6.64
CA SER A 216 -13.17 -7.94 6.27
C SER A 216 -12.03 -7.02 5.84
N PHE A 217 -11.28 -7.41 4.81
CA PHE A 217 -10.31 -6.51 4.19
C PHE A 217 -11.08 -5.34 3.56
N PRO A 218 -10.71 -4.07 3.84
CA PRO A 218 -11.34 -2.94 3.19
C PRO A 218 -11.07 -3.01 1.68
N GLU A 219 -12.11 -2.78 0.88
CA GLU A 219 -11.94 -2.63 -0.56
C GLU A 219 -11.28 -1.27 -0.82
N VAL A 220 -10.01 -1.28 -1.26
CA VAL A 220 -9.22 -0.05 -1.48
C VAL A 220 -9.07 0.28 -2.96
N LEU A 221 -9.22 -0.70 -3.85
CA LEU A 221 -9.10 -0.53 -5.30
C LEU A 221 -10.40 -0.99 -5.97
N GLN A 222 -10.98 -0.14 -6.82
CA GLN A 222 -12.12 -0.49 -7.64
C GLN A 222 -11.64 -1.09 -8.96
N ILE A 223 -12.47 -1.95 -9.57
CA ILE A 223 -12.17 -2.56 -10.89
C ILE A 223 -11.89 -1.48 -11.96
N GLY A 224 -12.53 -0.31 -11.85
CA GLY A 224 -12.32 0.83 -12.75
C GLY A 224 -10.88 1.36 -12.76
N ASP A 225 -10.23 1.39 -11.59
CA ASP A 225 -8.87 1.92 -11.42
C ASP A 225 -7.82 1.10 -12.19
N LEU A 226 -8.09 -0.19 -12.43
CA LEU A 226 -7.20 -1.10 -13.16
C LEU A 226 -7.45 -1.11 -14.68
N LEU A 227 -8.66 -0.76 -15.10
CA LEU A 227 -9.03 -0.71 -16.52
C LEU A 227 -8.46 0.54 -17.19
N GLU A 228 -8.40 1.67 -16.49
CA GLU A 228 -7.78 2.90 -17.01
C GLU A 228 -6.28 2.71 -17.29
N HIS A 229 -5.57 1.96 -16.45
CA HIS A 229 -4.14 1.68 -16.66
C HIS A 229 -3.87 0.76 -17.86
N ASN A 230 -4.75 -0.21 -18.13
CA ASN A 230 -4.65 -1.09 -19.31
C ASN A 230 -5.12 -0.42 -20.61
N ALA A 231 -5.97 0.61 -20.53
CA ALA A 231 -6.40 1.40 -21.69
C ALA A 231 -5.30 2.35 -22.20
N VAL A 232 -4.35 2.75 -21.35
CA VAL A 232 -3.22 3.60 -21.73
C VAL A 232 -2.11 2.82 -22.47
N ILE A 233 -2.12 1.49 -22.41
CA ILE A 233 -1.09 0.62 -23.00
C ILE A 233 -1.52 0.01 -24.37
N ASN A 234 -2.73 0.30 -24.87
CA ASN A 234 -3.21 -0.17 -26.18
C ASN A 234 -3.35 0.94 -27.22
#